data_AF-A0A1S1J652-F1
#
_entry.id   AF-A0A1S1J652-F1
#
_cell.length_a   1.000
_cell.length_b   1.000
_cell.length_c   1.000
_cell.angle_alpha   90.00
_cell.angle_beta   90.00
_cell.angle_gamma   90.00
#
_symmetry.space_group_name_H-M   'P 1'
#
loop_
_entity.id
_entity.type
_entity.pdbx_description
1 polymer ?
#
loop_
_entity_poly.entity_id
_entity_poly.type
_entity_poly.pdbx_seq_one_letter_code
_entity_poly.pdbx_strand_id
1 'polypeptide(L)'
;MKNVKLASLAFSIFLCLVTHAQEKDVSHTKPVNADSQIIICAPSKKSIINPPLVIVDGVIINFKDFPKVSPNTIKEMKVLKETEATSVYGNKGINGAIIITTKKNN
;
A
#
# COMPACT_ATOMS: atom_id res chain seq x y z
N MET A 1 -18.43 48.48 13.76
CA MET A 1 -17.33 47.62 13.24
C MET A 1 -16.89 46.58 14.28
N LYS A 2 -17.74 45.61 14.67
CA LYS A 2 -17.39 44.64 15.73
C LYS A 2 -17.71 43.17 15.41
N ASN A 3 -18.13 42.85 14.17
CA ASN A 3 -18.81 41.57 13.91
C ASN A 3 -18.04 40.65 12.95
N VAL A 4 -16.80 41.00 12.58
CA VAL A 4 -15.97 40.24 11.63
C VAL A 4 -14.97 39.30 12.33
N LYS A 5 -14.63 39.57 13.60
CA LYS A 5 -13.68 38.73 14.37
C LYS A 5 -14.26 37.39 14.83
N LEU A 6 -15.59 37.27 14.95
CA LEU A 6 -16.25 36.04 15.42
C LEU A 6 -16.41 34.98 14.31
N ALA A 7 -16.47 35.41 13.04
CA ALA A 7 -16.56 34.49 11.90
C ALA A 7 -15.23 33.76 11.62
N SER A 8 -14.09 34.39 11.90
CA SER A 8 -12.76 33.80 11.65
C SER A 8 -12.41 32.66 12.62
N LEU A 9 -12.86 32.75 13.88
CA LEU A 9 -12.63 31.70 14.89
C LEU A 9 -13.44 30.43 14.59
N ALA A 10 -14.64 30.57 14.00
CA ALA A 10 -15.47 29.45 13.58
C ALA A 10 -14.90 28.70 12.35
N PHE A 11 -14.28 29.42 11.42
CA PHE A 11 -13.65 28.80 10.24
C PHE A 11 -12.38 28.00 10.60
N SER A 12 -11.63 28.45 11.61
CA SER A 12 -10.45 27.75 12.12
C SER A 12 -10.81 26.44 12.84
N ILE A 13 -11.90 26.43 13.62
CA ILE A 13 -12.40 25.22 14.30
C ILE A 13 -12.95 24.19 13.31
N PHE A 14 -13.60 24.64 12.23
CA PHE A 14 -14.12 23.73 11.20
C PHE A 14 -12.99 23.05 10.40
N LEU A 15 -11.84 23.73 10.22
CA LEU A 15 -10.67 23.14 9.57
C LEU A 15 -9.88 22.18 10.49
N CYS A 16 -9.98 22.34 11.81
CA CYS A 16 -9.28 21.50 12.80
C CYS A 16 -9.98 20.15 13.06
N LEU A 17 -11.29 20.06 12.85
CA LEU A 17 -12.05 18.81 12.98
C LEU A 17 -11.85 17.83 11.82
N VAL A 18 -11.40 18.30 10.65
CA VAL A 18 -11.16 17.43 9.48
C VAL A 18 -9.79 16.75 9.53
N THR A 19 -8.84 17.24 10.36
CA THR A 19 -7.46 16.71 10.42
C THR A 19 -7.18 15.72 11.56
N HIS A 20 -8.19 15.33 12.35
CA HIS A 20 -8.03 14.31 13.40
C HIS A 20 -9.06 13.19 13.30
N ALA A 21 -8.89 12.30 12.33
CA ALA A 21 -9.43 10.94 12.41
C ALA A 21 -8.75 10.00 11.39
N GLN A 22 -7.60 9.45 11.75
CA GLN A 22 -7.29 8.03 11.55
C GLN A 22 -6.27 7.64 12.63
N GLU A 23 -6.78 7.16 13.76
CA GLU A 23 -6.00 6.27 14.60
C GLU A 23 -6.83 5.03 14.89
N LYS A 24 -6.32 3.88 14.42
CA LYS A 24 -6.17 2.60 15.12
C LYS A 24 -5.92 1.51 14.08
N ASP A 25 -4.69 1.04 14.02
CA ASP A 25 -4.47 -0.35 14.36
C ASP A 25 -3.15 -0.48 15.11
N VAL A 26 -3.32 -0.50 16.43
CA VAL A 26 -2.40 -1.14 17.36
C VAL A 26 -2.23 -2.57 16.87
N SER A 27 -1.13 -2.84 16.18
CA SER A 27 -0.65 -4.21 15.99
C SER A 27 -0.15 -4.68 17.35
N HIS A 28 -1.08 -5.21 18.13
CA HIS A 28 -0.79 -5.94 19.35
C HIS A 28 -0.08 -7.25 18.96
N THR A 29 1.20 -7.19 18.64
CA THR A 29 2.04 -8.38 18.76
C THR A 29 2.26 -8.56 20.25
N LYS A 30 1.48 -9.48 20.82
CA LYS A 30 1.82 -10.15 22.08
C LYS A 30 3.33 -10.42 22.08
N PRO A 31 4.08 -10.15 23.17
CA PRO A 31 5.46 -10.58 23.24
C PRO A 31 5.48 -12.10 23.02
N VAL A 32 6.07 -12.52 21.91
CA VAL A 32 6.34 -13.94 21.68
C VAL A 32 7.25 -14.38 22.83
N ASN A 33 6.79 -15.41 23.53
CA ASN A 33 7.48 -16.08 24.62
C ASN A 33 8.98 -16.16 24.31
N ALA A 34 9.79 -15.56 25.18
CA ALA A 34 11.23 -15.54 25.07
C ALA A 34 11.79 -16.91 25.49
N ASP A 35 11.53 -17.94 24.69
CA ASP A 35 12.41 -19.11 24.65
C ASP A 35 13.55 -18.75 23.70
N SER A 36 14.67 -18.39 24.32
CA SER A 36 15.90 -17.87 23.72
C SER A 36 16.31 -18.62 22.45
N GLN A 37 16.12 -18.01 21.29
CA GLN A 37 16.76 -18.44 20.06
C GLN A 37 17.62 -17.30 19.52
N ILE A 38 18.91 -17.35 19.84
CA ILE A 38 19.92 -16.42 19.32
C ILE A 38 20.22 -16.85 17.88
N ILE A 39 19.76 -16.07 16.90
CA ILE A 39 20.09 -16.29 15.49
C ILE A 39 21.00 -15.17 15.02
N ILE A 40 22.30 -15.46 14.91
CA ILE A 40 23.30 -14.53 14.39
C ILE A 40 23.33 -14.74 12.86
N CYS A 41 22.97 -13.70 12.12
CA CYS A 41 22.88 -13.67 10.65
C CYS A 41 21.72 -14.47 10.02
N ALA A 42 20.53 -14.51 10.65
CA ALA A 42 19.33 -14.86 9.90
C ALA A 42 19.14 -13.82 8.77
N PRO A 43 18.88 -14.25 7.51
CA PRO A 43 18.26 -13.33 6.58
C PRO A 43 16.97 -12.86 7.25
N SER A 44 16.83 -11.55 7.43
CA SER A 44 15.63 -10.95 8.02
C SER A 44 14.46 -11.62 7.34
N LYS A 45 13.68 -12.41 8.09
CA LYS A 45 12.43 -12.96 7.59
C LYS A 45 11.48 -11.77 7.49
N LYS A 46 11.73 -10.88 6.51
CA LYS A 46 10.71 -10.01 5.96
C LYS A 46 9.80 -10.98 5.25
N SER A 47 8.95 -11.61 6.06
CA SER A 47 7.78 -12.30 5.58
C SER A 47 7.19 -11.33 4.56
N ILE A 48 6.90 -11.84 3.37
CA ILE A 48 6.01 -11.18 2.44
C ILE A 48 4.64 -11.25 3.13
N ILE A 49 4.48 -10.53 4.24
CA ILE A 49 3.25 -10.51 5.01
C ILE A 49 2.16 -9.86 4.16
N ASN A 50 2.57 -8.99 3.23
CA ASN A 50 1.69 -8.39 2.24
C ASN A 50 2.37 -8.33 0.86
N PRO A 51 2.02 -9.22 -0.09
CA PRO A 51 2.52 -9.11 -1.46
C PRO A 51 1.97 -7.84 -2.14
N PRO A 52 2.73 -7.23 -3.06
CA PRO A 52 2.23 -6.10 -3.85
C PRO A 52 1.10 -6.54 -4.78
N LEU A 53 0.29 -5.58 -5.23
CA LEU A 53 -0.76 -5.83 -6.21
C LEU A 53 -0.14 -6.13 -7.57
N VAL A 54 -0.52 -7.22 -8.23
CA VAL A 54 -0.04 -7.54 -9.58
C VAL A 54 -1.15 -7.27 -10.59
N ILE A 55 -0.84 -6.46 -11.60
CA ILE A 55 -1.75 -6.09 -12.68
C ILE A 55 -1.11 -6.52 -14.00
N VAL A 56 -1.84 -7.31 -14.79
CA VAL A 56 -1.42 -7.74 -16.12
C VAL A 56 -2.42 -7.20 -17.12
N ASP A 57 -1.97 -6.37 -18.06
CA ASP A 57 -2.80 -5.77 -19.10
C ASP A 57 -4.04 -5.03 -18.56
N GLY A 58 -3.90 -4.40 -17.39
CA GLY A 58 -4.98 -3.69 -16.69
C GLY A 58 -5.89 -4.58 -15.83
N VAL A 59 -5.70 -5.89 -15.84
CA VAL A 59 -6.46 -6.84 -15.01
C VAL A 59 -5.68 -7.18 -13.75
N ILE A 60 -6.33 -7.04 -12.60
CA ILE A 60 -5.77 -7.44 -11.31
C ILE A 60 -5.77 -8.96 -11.24
N ILE A 61 -4.60 -9.57 -11.07
CA ILE A 61 -4.45 -11.01 -10.92
C ILE A 61 -3.99 -11.37 -9.51
N ASN A 62 -4.35 -12.57 -9.07
CA ASN A 62 -3.81 -13.10 -7.82
C ASN A 62 -2.34 -13.47 -8.02
N PHE A 63 -1.52 -13.30 -6.98
CA PHE A 63 -0.11 -13.68 -7.01
C PHE A 63 0.10 -15.17 -7.34
N LYS A 64 -0.88 -16.02 -7.03
CA LYS A 64 -0.87 -17.45 -7.42
C LYS A 64 -0.94 -17.69 -8.93
N ASP A 65 -1.55 -16.78 -9.67
CA ASP A 65 -1.72 -16.89 -11.12
C ASP A 65 -0.61 -16.19 -11.89
N PHE A 66 0.21 -15.37 -11.22
CA PHE A 66 1.36 -14.70 -11.81
C PHE A 66 2.34 -15.66 -12.53
N PRO A 67 2.67 -16.86 -12.01
CA PRO A 67 3.56 -17.80 -12.71
C PRO A 67 3.01 -18.34 -14.03
N LYS A 68 1.70 -18.18 -14.30
CA LYS A 68 1.09 -18.60 -15.57
C LYS A 68 1.41 -17.62 -16.70
N VAL A 69 1.85 -16.41 -16.38
CA VAL A 69 2.27 -15.43 -17.38
C VAL A 69 3.65 -15.82 -17.90
N SER A 70 3.74 -16.12 -19.19
CA SER A 70 5.02 -16.46 -19.81
C SER A 70 5.94 -15.23 -19.87
N PRO A 71 7.23 -15.34 -19.47
CA PRO A 71 8.15 -14.21 -19.51
C PRO A 71 8.40 -13.70 -20.93
N ASN A 72 8.30 -14.57 -21.94
CA ASN A 72 8.52 -14.22 -23.35
C ASN A 72 7.51 -13.20 -23.89
N THR A 73 6.29 -13.21 -23.34
CA THR A 73 5.19 -12.32 -23.76
C THR A 73 5.21 -10.99 -23.02
N ILE A 74 6.10 -10.77 -22.05
CA ILE A 74 6.20 -9.49 -21.32
C ILE A 74 6.86 -8.44 -22.23
N LYS A 75 6.19 -7.30 -22.42
CA LYS A 75 6.73 -6.13 -23.12
C LYS A 75 7.50 -5.24 -22.15
N GLU A 76 6.85 -4.90 -21.03
CA GLU A 76 7.38 -3.99 -20.03
C GLU A 76 6.82 -4.32 -18.64
N MET A 77 7.60 -4.01 -17.61
CA MET A 77 7.20 -4.10 -16.22
C MET A 77 7.43 -2.74 -15.56
N LYS A 78 6.37 -2.19 -14.97
CA LYS A 78 6.42 -0.93 -14.22
C LYS A 78 6.09 -1.21 -12.77
N VAL A 79 6.94 -0.73 -11.87
CA VAL A 79 6.69 -0.81 -10.43
C VAL A 79 6.20 0.55 -9.95
N LEU A 80 4.99 0.58 -9.39
CA LEU A 80 4.41 1.74 -8.74
C LEU A 80 4.67 1.66 -7.23
N LYS A 81 5.16 2.77 -6.68
CA LYS A 81 5.29 2.96 -5.22
C LYS A 81 3.92 3.11 -4.57
N GLU A 82 3.86 3.02 -3.25
CA GLU A 82 2.65 2.99 -2.42
C GLU A 82 1.71 4.16 -2.74
N THR A 83 2.25 5.38 -2.89
CA THR A 83 1.45 6.57 -3.21
C THR A 83 0.81 6.50 -4.59
N GLU A 84 1.58 6.11 -5.61
CA GLU A 84 1.10 6.03 -7.01
C GLU A 84 0.10 4.88 -7.18
N ALA A 85 0.38 3.74 -6.55
CA ALA A 85 -0.49 2.58 -6.57
C ALA A 85 -1.81 2.84 -5.84
N THR A 86 -1.78 3.48 -4.68
CA THR A 86 -2.98 3.81 -3.91
C THR A 86 -3.84 4.85 -4.63
N SER A 87 -3.23 5.81 -5.34
CA SER A 87 -3.98 6.80 -6.11
C SER A 87 -4.82 6.20 -7.24
N VAL A 88 -4.39 5.08 -7.82
CA VAL A 88 -5.07 4.44 -8.96
C VAL A 88 -5.91 3.23 -8.52
N TYR A 89 -5.43 2.44 -7.57
CA TYR A 89 -6.02 1.16 -7.16
C TYR A 89 -6.58 1.16 -5.72
N GLY A 90 -6.53 2.30 -5.02
CA GLY A 90 -7.04 2.45 -3.65
C GLY A 90 -6.32 1.57 -2.63
N ASN A 91 -7.03 1.11 -1.61
CA ASN A 91 -6.48 0.29 -0.52
C ASN A 91 -5.81 -1.01 -1.00
N LYS A 92 -6.14 -1.49 -2.20
CA LYS A 92 -5.49 -2.67 -2.80
C LYS A 92 -4.01 -2.42 -3.15
N GLY A 93 -3.64 -1.15 -3.37
CA GLY A 93 -2.29 -0.71 -3.68
C GLY A 93 -1.46 -0.24 -2.47
N ILE A 94 -1.93 -0.48 -1.22
CA ILE A 94 -1.24 -0.01 -0.01
C ILE A 94 0.20 -0.54 0.12
N ASN A 95 0.47 -1.71 -0.47
CA ASN A 95 1.80 -2.34 -0.50
C ASN A 95 2.55 -2.10 -1.83
N GLY A 96 2.08 -1.14 -2.64
CA GLY A 96 2.56 -0.90 -4.00
C GLY A 96 1.92 -1.82 -5.04
N ALA A 97 2.26 -1.58 -6.31
CA ALA A 97 1.73 -2.34 -7.44
C ALA A 97 2.79 -2.63 -8.51
N ILE A 98 2.72 -3.80 -9.12
CA ILE A 98 3.52 -4.20 -10.27
C ILE A 98 2.59 -4.29 -11.47
N ILE A 99 2.78 -3.41 -12.45
CA ILE A 99 2.05 -3.40 -13.71
C ILE A 99 2.90 -4.09 -14.76
N ILE A 100 2.30 -5.04 -15.45
CA ILE A 100 2.90 -5.80 -16.52
C ILE A 100 2.07 -5.57 -17.76
N THR A 101 2.74 -5.10 -18.81
CA THR A 101 2.13 -4.98 -20.14
C THR A 101 2.68 -6.10 -21.00
N THR A 102 1.79 -6.88 -21.62
CA THR A 102 2.19 -7.94 -22.55
C THR A 102 2.37 -7.41 -23.97
N LYS A 103 3.15 -8.14 -24.76
CA LYS A 103 3.31 -7.90 -26.19
C LYS A 103 2.04 -8.38 -26.88
N LYS A 104 1.28 -7.46 -27.48
CA LYS A 104 0.28 -7.84 -28.49
C LYS A 104 1.01 -8.37 -29.71
N ASN A 105 1.06 -9.69 -29.83
CA ASN A 105 1.32 -10.38 -31.08
C ASN A 105 0.10 -10.15 -32.00
N ASN A 106 0.37 -9.55 -33.16
CA ASN A 106 -0.61 -9.34 -34.23
C ASN A 106 -0.63 -10.56 -35.15
#